data_AF-A1DAI2-F1
#
_entry.id   AF-A1DAI2-F1
#
_cell.length_a   1.000
_cell.length_b   1.000
_cell.length_c   1.000
_cell.angle_alpha   90.00
_cell.angle_beta   90.00
_cell.angle_gamma   90.00
#
_symmetry.space_group_name_H-M   'P 1'
#
loop_
_entity.id
_entity.type
_entity.pdbx_description
1 polymer ?
#
loop_
_entity_poly.entity_id
_entity_poly.type
_entity_poly.pdbx_seq_one_letter_code
_entity_poly.pdbx_strand_id
1 'polypeptide(L)'
;MYIIWIIPSAVARNIETMIVSRFFDGVSGSAFLAVSRTTVSDLFSRKDLQGPMLLYSMSPFIGPAVGPTVDGFVNYYIQWRCTFYLLLIWAFVMALAISTTYYHSRFDLQVYSHAAYS
;
A
#
# COMPACT_ATOMS: atom_id res chain seq x y z
N MET A 1 -0.99 6.68 -6.54
CA MET A 1 -1.28 6.22 -7.91
C MET A 1 -2.19 5.01 -7.92
N TYR A 2 -1.92 3.96 -7.13
CA TYR A 2 -2.80 2.79 -6.95
C TYR A 2 -4.28 3.14 -6.62
N ILE A 3 -4.51 4.05 -5.66
CA ILE A 3 -5.87 4.49 -5.27
C ILE A 3 -6.66 5.09 -6.46
N ILE A 4 -5.98 5.78 -7.39
CA ILE A 4 -6.61 6.45 -8.52
C ILE A 4 -7.14 5.44 -9.53
N TRP A 5 -6.40 4.35 -9.76
CA TRP A 5 -6.76 3.30 -10.74
C TRP A 5 -7.76 2.28 -10.18
N ILE A 6 -7.91 2.19 -8.85
CA ILE A 6 -8.98 1.39 -8.22
C ILE A 6 -10.37 2.02 -8.39
N ILE A 7 -10.49 3.35 -8.41
CA ILE A 7 -11.78 4.04 -8.56
C ILE A 7 -12.54 3.62 -9.84
N PRO A 8 -11.93 3.64 -11.05
CA PRO A 8 -12.61 3.21 -12.25
C PRO A 8 -12.93 1.71 -12.26
N SER A 9 -12.17 0.87 -11.55
CA SER A 9 -12.49 -0.56 -11.44
C SER A 9 -13.67 -0.86 -10.49
N ALA A 10 -13.90 -0.02 -9.47
CA ALA A 10 -15.09 -0.10 -8.61
C ALA A 10 -16.39 0.34 -9.33
N VAL A 11 -16.29 1.35 -10.21
CA VAL A 11 -17.44 1.95 -10.93
C VAL A 11 -17.66 1.32 -12.32
N ALA A 12 -16.70 0.52 -12.82
CA ALA A 12 -16.75 -0.08 -14.15
C ALA A 12 -18.05 -0.83 -14.42
N ARG A 13 -18.73 -0.43 -15.50
CA ARG A 13 -19.98 -1.07 -15.99
C ARG A 13 -19.74 -2.02 -17.16
N ASN A 14 -18.57 -1.93 -17.79
CA ASN A 14 -18.15 -2.70 -18.95
C ASN A 14 -16.86 -3.49 -18.63
N ILE A 15 -16.67 -4.65 -19.28
CA ILE A 15 -15.50 -5.50 -19.06
C ILE A 15 -14.20 -4.87 -19.60
N GLU A 16 -14.28 -4.11 -20.70
CA GLU A 16 -13.14 -3.45 -21.32
C GLU A 16 -12.50 -2.42 -20.38
N THR A 17 -13.32 -1.61 -19.69
CA THR A 17 -12.81 -0.63 -18.71
C THR A 17 -12.21 -1.31 -17.49
N MET A 18 -12.69 -2.50 -17.11
CA MET A 18 -12.09 -3.30 -16.06
C MET A 18 -10.71 -3.84 -16.44
N ILE A 19 -10.54 -4.30 -17.68
CA ILE A 19 -9.24 -4.82 -18.17
C ILE A 19 -8.20 -3.70 -18.24
N VAL A 20 -8.57 -2.54 -18.81
CA VAL A 20 -7.67 -1.39 -18.93
C VAL A 20 -7.29 -0.86 -17.54
N SER A 21 -8.25 -0.68 -16.64
CA SER A 21 -7.95 -0.23 -15.27
C SER A 21 -7.06 -1.22 -14.53
N ARG A 22 -7.28 -2.54 -14.67
CA ARG A 22 -6.41 -3.59 -14.09
C ARG A 22 -4.98 -3.53 -14.60
N PHE A 23 -4.78 -3.24 -15.89
CA PHE A 23 -3.43 -3.08 -16.45
C PHE A 23 -2.68 -1.93 -15.78
N PHE A 24 -3.29 -0.74 -15.73
CA PHE A 24 -2.66 0.42 -15.10
C PHE A 24 -2.51 0.27 -13.58
N ASP A 25 -3.47 -0.38 -12.93
CA ASP A 25 -3.42 -0.72 -11.51
C ASP A 25 -2.22 -1.64 -11.21
N GLY A 26 -2.00 -2.66 -12.05
CA GLY A 26 -0.84 -3.55 -11.95
C GLY A 26 0.50 -2.84 -12.19
N VAL A 27 0.57 -1.96 -13.20
CA VAL A 27 1.77 -1.15 -13.47
C VAL A 27 2.08 -0.20 -12.31
N SER A 28 1.06 0.41 -11.71
CA SER A 28 1.25 1.26 -10.54
C SER A 28 1.65 0.44 -9.29
N GLY A 29 1.13 -0.78 -9.14
CA GLY A 29 1.42 -1.64 -8.00
C GLY A 29 2.87 -2.14 -8.00
N SER A 30 3.41 -2.48 -9.16
CA SER A 30 4.79 -2.97 -9.29
C SER A 30 5.82 -1.90 -8.91
N ALA A 31 5.61 -0.65 -9.31
CA ALA A 31 6.45 0.48 -8.93
C ALA A 31 6.48 0.66 -7.39
N PHE A 32 5.34 0.54 -6.73
CA PHE A 32 5.27 0.63 -5.26
C PHE A 32 6.01 -0.52 -4.57
N LEU A 33 5.83 -1.76 -5.05
CA LEU A 33 6.52 -2.92 -4.49
C LEU A 33 8.04 -2.78 -4.59
N ALA A 34 8.57 -2.29 -5.71
CA ALA A 34 10.00 -2.07 -5.89
C ALA A 34 10.56 -1.04 -4.89
N VAL A 35 9.88 0.11 -4.73
CA VAL A 35 10.30 1.19 -3.83
C VAL A 35 10.21 0.77 -2.36
N SER A 36 9.20 -0.02 -1.99
CA SER A 36 9.04 -0.48 -0.61
C SER A 36 10.22 -1.33 -0.13
N ARG A 37 10.75 -2.21 -0.99
CA ARG A 37 11.92 -3.06 -0.66
C ARG A 37 13.19 -2.24 -0.50
N THR A 38 13.42 -1.28 -1.40
CA THR A 38 14.63 -0.42 -1.32
C THR A 38 14.60 0.44 -0.07
N THR A 39 13.42 0.98 0.27
CA THR A 39 13.24 1.80 1.48
C THR A 39 13.66 1.03 2.74
N VAL A 40 13.22 -0.23 2.91
CA VAL A 40 13.65 -1.04 4.06
C VAL A 40 15.17 -1.26 4.06
N SER A 41 15.79 -1.42 2.90
CA SER A 41 17.26 -1.54 2.82
C SER A 41 18.00 -0.25 3.18
N ASP A 42 17.38 0.92 3.01
CA ASP A 42 18.00 2.21 3.30
C ASP A 42 17.88 2.58 4.80
N LEU A 43 16.87 2.07 5.50
CA LEU A 43 16.67 2.36 6.94
C LEU A 43 17.57 1.56 7.89
N PHE A 44 18.11 0.41 7.47
CA PHE A 44 18.85 -0.49 8.36
C PHE A 44 20.30 -0.73 7.90
N SER A 45 21.23 -0.71 8.85
CA SER A 45 22.62 -1.10 8.59
C SER A 45 22.73 -2.60 8.29
N ARG A 46 23.74 -2.99 7.50
CA ARG A 46 23.94 -4.38 7.00
C ARG A 46 23.96 -5.46 8.10
N LYS A 47 24.33 -5.10 9.33
CA LYS A 47 24.40 -6.01 10.49
C LYS A 47 23.01 -6.33 11.07
N ASP A 48 22.07 -5.40 10.99
CA ASP A 48 20.72 -5.52 11.57
C ASP A 48 19.62 -5.73 10.51
N LEU A 49 20.00 -5.76 9.23
CA LEU A 49 19.08 -5.86 8.10
C LEU A 49 18.31 -7.20 8.04
N GLN A 50 18.84 -8.27 8.64
CA GLN A 50 18.24 -9.61 8.55
C GLN A 50 16.83 -9.66 9.19
N GLY A 51 16.65 -9.10 10.39
CA GLY A 51 15.35 -9.10 11.07
C GLY A 51 14.23 -8.41 10.28
N PRO A 52 14.42 -7.13 9.87
CA PRO A 52 13.44 -6.39 9.08
C PRO A 52 13.18 -7.01 7.71
N MET A 53 14.21 -7.55 7.05
CA MET A 53 14.06 -8.18 5.73
C MET A 53 13.25 -9.48 5.82
N LEU A 54 13.39 -10.27 6.90
CA LEU A 54 12.58 -11.45 7.14
C LEU A 54 11.09 -11.08 7.28
N LEU A 55 10.78 -10.05 8.06
CA LEU A 55 9.40 -9.56 8.21
C LEU A 55 8.84 -9.03 6.88
N TYR A 56 9.66 -8.30 6.11
CA TYR A 56 9.28 -7.82 4.78
C TYR A 56 8.99 -8.98 3.82
N SER A 57 9.81 -10.04 3.84
CA SER A 57 9.60 -11.23 3.01
C SER A 57 8.39 -12.07 3.43
N MET A 58 7.96 -12.03 4.69
CA MET A 58 6.74 -12.71 5.16
C MET A 58 5.45 -12.01 4.72
N SER A 59 5.48 -10.68 4.61
CA SER A 59 4.36 -9.84 4.18
C SER A 59 3.65 -10.33 2.89
N PRO A 60 4.35 -10.62 1.77
CA PRO A 60 3.71 -11.08 0.55
C PRO A 60 3.12 -12.49 0.64
N PHE A 61 3.45 -13.30 1.65
CA PHE A 61 2.81 -14.61 1.85
C PHE A 61 1.50 -14.51 2.61
N ILE A 62 1.39 -13.53 3.51
CA ILE A 62 0.16 -13.31 4.30
C ILE A 62 -0.96 -12.76 3.39
N GLY A 63 -0.61 -11.88 2.45
CA GLY A 63 -1.58 -11.27 1.52
C GLY A 63 -2.45 -12.29 0.77
N PRO A 64 -1.87 -13.26 0.04
CA PRO A 64 -2.60 -14.30 -0.68
C PRO A 64 -3.34 -15.30 0.22
N ALA A 65 -2.96 -15.44 1.49
CA ALA A 65 -3.67 -16.30 2.44
C ALA A 65 -4.93 -15.61 2.99
N VAL A 66 -4.82 -14.33 3.36
CA VAL A 66 -5.91 -13.57 3.97
C VAL A 66 -6.84 -12.96 2.92
N GLY A 67 -6.31 -12.54 1.78
CA GLY A 67 -7.05 -11.87 0.70
C GLY A 67 -8.27 -12.66 0.23
N PRO A 68 -8.13 -13.90 -0.26
CA PRO A 68 -9.26 -14.71 -0.73
C PRO A 68 -10.22 -15.10 0.39
N THR A 69 -9.71 -15.23 1.62
CA THR A 69 -10.55 -15.54 2.78
C THR A 69 -11.54 -14.40 3.03
N VAL A 70 -11.03 -13.17 3.16
CA VAL A 70 -11.87 -11.98 3.37
C VAL A 70 -12.75 -11.71 2.14
N ASP A 71 -12.19 -11.83 0.94
CA ASP A 71 -12.93 -11.58 -0.29
C ASP A 71 -14.06 -12.58 -0.51
N GLY A 72 -13.82 -13.86 -0.24
CA GLY A 72 -14.81 -14.93 -0.36
C GLY A 72 -16.00 -14.73 0.56
N PHE A 73 -15.76 -14.29 1.81
CA PHE A 73 -16.85 -13.91 2.72
C PHE A 73 -17.65 -12.72 2.17
N VAL A 74 -16.98 -11.69 1.65
CA VAL A 74 -17.64 -10.47 1.15
C VAL A 74 -18.47 -10.76 -0.11
N ASN A 75 -17.91 -11.54 -1.03
CA ASN A 75 -18.58 -11.89 -2.28
C ASN A 75 -19.84 -12.73 -2.02
N TYR A 76 -19.83 -13.58 -0.99
CA TYR A 76 -20.98 -14.39 -0.58
C TYR A 76 -22.19 -13.53 -0.15
N TYR A 77 -21.97 -12.36 0.46
CA TYR A 77 -23.04 -11.55 1.04
C TYR A 77 -23.41 -10.27 0.26
N ILE A 78 -22.47 -9.58 -0.41
CA ILE A 78 -22.65 -8.16 -0.82
C ILE A 78 -22.27 -7.87 -2.29
N GLN A 79 -22.03 -8.89 -3.12
CA GLN A 79 -21.62 -8.78 -4.55
C GLN A 79 -20.13 -8.47 -4.77
N TRP A 80 -19.61 -8.88 -5.93
CA TRP A 80 -18.21 -8.75 -6.36
C TRP A 80 -17.66 -7.32 -6.44
N ARG A 81 -18.54 -6.30 -6.48
CA ARG A 81 -18.12 -4.89 -6.52
C ARG A 81 -17.56 -4.43 -5.17
N CYS A 82 -18.02 -5.02 -4.07
CA CYS A 82 -17.60 -4.64 -2.72
C CYS A 82 -16.13 -4.97 -2.42
N THR A 83 -15.58 -5.98 -3.09
CA THR A 83 -14.13 -6.27 -3.11
C THR A 83 -13.29 -5.04 -3.44
N PHE A 84 -13.69 -4.29 -4.47
CA PHE A 84 -12.96 -3.10 -4.91
C PHE A 84 -13.05 -1.95 -3.91
N TYR A 85 -14.20 -1.79 -3.25
CA TYR A 85 -14.36 -0.78 -2.20
C TYR A 85 -13.52 -1.12 -0.96
N LEU A 86 -13.43 -2.40 -0.57
CA LEU A 86 -12.57 -2.83 0.53
C LEU A 86 -11.09 -2.57 0.24
N LEU A 87 -10.63 -2.89 -0.97
CA LEU A 87 -9.28 -2.58 -1.43
C LEU A 87 -9.00 -1.07 -1.42
N LEU A 88 -9.99 -0.25 -1.81
CA LEU A 88 -9.88 1.21 -1.78
C LEU A 88 -9.74 1.73 -0.34
N ILE A 89 -10.57 1.24 0.59
CA ILE A 89 -10.49 1.62 2.01
C ILE A 89 -9.13 1.22 2.59
N TRP A 90 -8.67 0.00 2.31
CA TRP A 90 -7.37 -0.48 2.76
C TRP A 90 -6.23 0.41 2.25
N ALA A 91 -6.23 0.72 0.94
CA ALA A 91 -5.23 1.59 0.34
C ALA A 91 -5.26 3.01 0.91
N PHE A 92 -6.45 3.54 1.22
CA PHE A 92 -6.62 4.85 1.84
C PHE A 92 -6.07 4.88 3.27
N VAL A 93 -6.36 3.86 4.08
CA VAL A 93 -5.80 3.72 5.45
C VAL A 93 -4.27 3.68 5.41
N MET A 94 -3.69 2.92 4.47
CA MET A 94 -2.23 2.87 4.31
C MET A 94 -1.64 4.21 3.89
N ALA A 95 -2.29 4.93 2.96
CA ALA A 95 -1.84 6.26 2.57
C ALA A 95 -1.90 7.27 3.73
N LEU A 96 -2.93 7.22 4.57
CA LEU A 96 -3.04 8.04 5.76
C LEU A 96 -1.94 7.71 6.78
N ALA A 97 -1.70 6.43 7.07
CA ALA A 97 -0.65 6.00 7.99
C ALA A 97 0.73 6.52 7.55
N ILE A 98 1.02 6.41 6.26
CA ILE A 98 2.24 6.95 5.65
C ILE A 98 2.29 8.48 5.82
N SER A 99 1.20 9.18 5.49
CA SER A 99 1.13 10.63 5.62
C SER A 99 1.37 11.11 7.06
N THR A 100 0.78 10.44 8.06
CA THR A 100 0.98 10.80 9.48
C THR A 100 2.43 10.62 9.92
N THR A 101 3.11 9.56 9.47
CA THR A 101 4.52 9.32 9.77
C THR A 101 5.39 10.41 9.13
N TYR A 102 5.10 10.79 7.89
CA TYR A 102 5.81 11.90 7.23
C TYR A 102 5.61 13.24 7.94
N TYR A 103 4.40 13.55 8.39
CA TYR A 103 4.15 14.79 9.15
C TYR A 103 4.92 14.80 10.47
N HIS A 104 4.99 13.67 11.16
CA HIS A 104 5.73 13.54 12.41
C HIS A 104 7.24 13.78 12.20
N SER A 105 7.86 13.10 11.22
CA SER A 105 9.29 13.28 10.94
C SER A 105 9.66 14.69 10.44
N ARG A 106 8.75 15.38 9.75
CA ARG A 106 8.97 16.78 9.32
C ARG A 106 8.97 17.76 10.47
N PHE A 107 8.15 17.51 11.50
CA PHE A 107 8.08 18.37 12.68
C PHE A 107 9.40 18.30 13.47
N ASP A 108 9.94 17.10 13.69
CA ASP A 108 11.21 16.91 14.40
C ASP A 108 12.37 17.61 13.69
N LEU A 109 12.46 17.51 12.36
CA LEU A 109 13.52 18.14 11.58
C LEU A 109 13.51 19.67 11.67
N GLN A 110 12.33 20.29 11.83
CA GLN A 110 12.24 21.74 12.03
C GLN A 110 12.69 22.14 13.44
N VAL A 111 12.37 21.35 14.47
CA VAL A 111 12.81 21.61 15.84
C VAL A 111 14.34 21.52 15.97
N TYR A 112 14.97 20.52 15.33
CA TYR A 112 16.43 20.38 15.34
C TYR A 112 17.15 21.48 14.56
N SER A 113 16.60 21.96 13.44
CA SER A 113 17.23 23.07 12.71
C SER A 113 17.18 24.36 13.53
N HIS A 114 16.09 24.64 14.24
CA HIS A 114 16.00 25.82 15.10
C HIS A 114 16.94 25.73 16.33
N ALA A 115 17.19 24.54 16.87
CA ALA A 115 18.12 24.33 17.99
C ALA A 115 19.60 24.37 17.57
N ALA A 116 19.93 24.15 16.29
CA ALA A 116 21.31 24.12 15.81
C ALA A 116 21.90 25.51 15.51
N TYR A 117 21.07 26.57 15.50
CA TYR A 117 21.47 27.96 15.22
C TYR A 117 21.34 28.89 16.45
N SER A 118 21.10 28.34 17.65
CA SER A 118 21.00 29.04 18.94
C SER A 118 22.10 28.60 19.88
#